data_AF-A0A1C0UXL4-F1
#
_entry.id   AF-A0A1C0UXL4-F1
#
_cell.length_a   1.000
_cell.length_b   1.000
_cell.length_c   1.000
_cell.angle_alpha   90.00
_cell.angle_beta   90.00
_cell.angle_gamma   90.00
#
_symmetry.space_group_name_H-M   'P 1'
#
loop_
_entity.id
_entity.type
_entity.pdbx_description
1 polymer ?
#
loop_
_entity_poly.entity_id
_entity_poly.type
_entity_poly.pdbx_seq_one_letter_code
_entity_poly.pdbx_strand_id
1 'polypeptide(L)'
;MAQLIHHPKRLDLGRSGRVLLVFQCNHDPGTCPTWEGGSGANACLILDPEVLSDRLVPMPADSPPLELEARITTWIPKKDAVTKNQKPAFFDDDQYWDLPDAATDSVDCVTKLGSVPAWLQSPREGPGEGWVFVGQLSDSYQFLEQPTSPIDIFWDESDNTWICEGPNFGDGGIGYIFLRFGADKPEGWFFWQCG
;
A
#
# COMPACT_ATOMS: atom_id res chain seq x y z
N MET A 1 8.79 0.19 4.24
CA MET A 1 8.36 0.92 3.02
C MET A 1 8.35 -0.01 1.79
N ALA A 2 7.65 0.32 0.68
CA ALA A 2 7.45 -0.61 -0.44
C ALA A 2 7.88 -0.06 -1.82
N GLN A 3 8.44 -0.96 -2.64
CA GLN A 3 8.64 -0.76 -4.07
C GLN A 3 7.78 -1.74 -4.88
N LEU A 4 7.02 -1.20 -5.84
CA LEU A 4 6.16 -1.98 -6.72
C LEU A 4 6.56 -1.75 -8.18
N ILE A 5 6.77 -2.85 -8.91
CA ILE A 5 7.12 -2.80 -10.33
C ILE A 5 5.88 -2.59 -11.21
N HIS A 6 6.07 -1.88 -12.33
CA HIS A 6 5.03 -1.75 -13.35
C HIS A 6 4.44 -3.10 -13.76
N HIS A 7 3.12 -3.18 -13.81
CA HIS A 7 2.39 -4.30 -14.37
C HIS A 7 1.25 -3.80 -15.29
N PRO A 8 1.26 -4.11 -16.59
CA PRO A 8 0.41 -3.45 -17.60
C PRO A 8 -1.10 -3.67 -17.41
N LYS A 9 -1.52 -4.58 -16.52
CA LYS A 9 -2.93 -4.88 -16.23
C LYS A 9 -3.34 -4.72 -14.76
N ARG A 10 -2.39 -4.46 -13.86
CA ARG A 10 -2.63 -4.51 -12.40
C ARG A 10 -2.08 -3.28 -11.69
N LEU A 11 -0.97 -2.75 -12.20
CA LEU A 11 -0.37 -1.50 -11.75
C LEU A 11 0.23 -0.83 -12.98
N ASP A 12 -0.64 -0.23 -13.80
CA ASP A 12 -0.20 0.48 -14.98
C ASP A 12 0.46 1.78 -14.55
N LEU A 13 1.76 1.90 -14.84
CA LEU A 13 2.57 3.07 -14.51
C LEU A 13 2.86 3.89 -15.78
N GLY A 14 2.21 3.57 -16.90
CA GLY A 14 2.35 4.22 -18.21
C GLY A 14 3.46 3.66 -19.10
N ARG A 15 4.52 3.08 -18.53
CA ARG A 15 5.58 2.39 -19.31
C ARG A 15 6.33 1.34 -18.50
N SER A 16 6.89 0.36 -19.20
CA SER A 16 7.75 -0.68 -18.62
C SER A 16 9.00 -0.10 -17.96
N GLY A 17 9.43 -0.71 -16.86
CA GLY A 17 10.61 -0.28 -16.10
C GLY A 17 10.34 0.83 -15.08
N ARG A 18 9.17 1.49 -15.11
CA ARG A 18 8.77 2.39 -14.02
C ARG A 18 8.53 1.61 -12.74
N VAL A 19 8.87 2.25 -11.62
CA VAL A 19 8.68 1.73 -10.25
C VAL A 19 7.84 2.71 -9.46
N LEU A 20 6.90 2.21 -8.68
CA LEU A 20 6.19 2.97 -7.66
C LEU A 20 6.95 2.84 -6.34
N LEU A 21 7.36 3.96 -5.76
CA LEU A 21 7.99 4.06 -4.45
C LEU A 21 7.00 4.71 -3.48
N VAL A 22 6.70 4.06 -2.36
CA VAL A 22 5.65 4.49 -1.42
C VAL A 22 6.24 4.94 -0.09
N PHE A 23 6.74 6.16 0.03
CA PHE A 23 7.36 6.66 1.26
C PHE A 23 6.35 6.98 2.37
N GLN A 24 6.71 6.63 3.60
CA GLN A 24 6.06 7.05 4.83
C GLN A 24 7.14 7.56 5.79
N CYS A 25 6.92 8.74 6.36
CA CYS A 25 7.67 9.22 7.50
C CYS A 25 7.36 8.36 8.73
N ASN A 26 8.41 7.78 9.31
CA ASN A 26 8.36 7.20 10.64
C ASN A 26 9.10 8.16 11.59
N HIS A 27 8.36 8.84 12.48
CA HIS A 27 8.96 9.75 13.46
C HIS A 27 8.57 9.33 14.87
N ASP A 28 9.57 8.89 15.63
CA ASP A 28 9.47 8.60 17.06
C ASP A 28 10.61 9.35 17.79
N PRO A 29 10.32 10.24 18.77
CA PRO A 29 9.00 10.61 19.28
C PRO A 29 8.27 11.61 18.38
N GLY A 30 7.01 11.34 18.06
CA GLY A 30 6.11 12.27 17.35
C GLY A 30 5.06 11.55 16.52
N THR A 31 4.33 12.32 15.70
CA THR A 31 3.46 11.79 14.67
C THR A 31 3.68 12.54 13.37
N CYS A 32 3.73 11.81 12.27
CA CYS A 32 3.66 12.39 10.93
C CYS A 32 2.18 12.41 10.49
N PRO A 33 1.69 13.48 9.81
CA PRO A 33 0.30 13.53 9.37
C PRO A 33 -0.06 12.29 8.56
N THR A 34 -1.13 11.59 8.92
CA THR A 34 -1.48 10.29 8.31
C THR A 34 -2.32 10.45 7.04
N TRP A 35 -3.11 11.54 6.98
CA TRP A 35 -4.10 11.85 5.96
C TRP A 35 -3.56 12.66 4.76
N GLU A 36 -2.36 13.25 4.88
CA GLU A 36 -1.83 14.13 3.83
C GLU A 36 -1.07 13.34 2.75
N GLY A 37 -1.81 12.65 1.89
CA GLY A 37 -1.23 11.65 0.99
C GLY A 37 -0.44 12.12 -0.23
N GLY A 38 -0.18 13.42 -0.30
CA GLY A 38 0.75 14.05 -1.23
C GLY A 38 1.76 14.97 -0.55
N SER A 39 1.86 14.92 0.78
CA SER A 39 2.83 15.71 1.56
C SER A 39 4.20 15.03 1.60
N GLY A 40 5.23 15.73 2.09
CA GLY A 40 6.54 15.09 2.31
C GLY A 40 6.51 13.97 3.37
N ALA A 41 5.47 13.91 4.21
CA ALA A 41 5.32 12.88 5.24
C ALA A 41 4.78 11.56 4.67
N ASN A 42 4.02 11.59 3.59
CA ASN A 42 3.57 10.41 2.85
C ASN A 42 3.67 10.69 1.35
N ALA A 43 4.53 9.96 0.64
CA ALA A 43 4.75 10.20 -0.77
C ALA A 43 4.59 8.93 -1.60
N CYS A 44 3.93 9.07 -2.74
CA CYS A 44 3.77 8.00 -3.72
C CYS A 44 4.41 8.44 -5.03
N LEU A 45 5.66 8.03 -5.24
CA LEU A 45 6.51 8.52 -6.31
C LEU A 45 6.61 7.48 -7.42
N ILE A 46 6.28 7.88 -8.65
CA ILE A 46 6.52 7.05 -9.82
C ILE A 46 7.88 7.44 -10.38
N LEU A 47 8.83 6.51 -10.34
CA LEU A 47 10.20 6.72 -10.78
C LEU A 47 10.41 6.09 -12.15
N ASP A 48 11.09 6.85 -13.00
CA ASP A 48 11.47 6.46 -14.34
C ASP A 48 12.74 5.58 -14.30
N PRO A 49 12.86 4.55 -15.17
CA PRO A 49 14.02 3.65 -15.12
C PRO A 49 15.35 4.39 -15.27
N GLU A 50 15.38 5.53 -15.96
CA GLU A 50 16.58 6.34 -16.15
C GLU A 50 17.00 7.11 -14.88
N VAL A 51 16.13 7.28 -13.89
CA VAL A 51 16.48 7.87 -12.58
C VAL A 51 16.87 6.83 -11.53
N LEU A 52 16.60 5.55 -11.80
CA LEU A 52 16.99 4.46 -10.90
C LEU A 52 18.48 4.14 -11.07
N SER A 53 19.17 3.96 -9.96
CA SER A 53 20.56 3.47 -9.95
C SER A 53 20.60 2.00 -9.61
N ASP A 54 21.55 1.27 -10.21
CA ASP A 54 21.93 -0.09 -9.86
C ASP A 54 22.80 -0.16 -8.58
N ARG A 55 23.18 0.99 -8.02
CA ARG A 55 24.01 1.09 -6.83
C ARG A 55 23.16 1.37 -5.61
N LEU A 56 23.55 0.76 -4.48
CA LEU A 56 23.03 1.14 -3.19
C LEU A 56 23.43 2.58 -2.87
N VAL A 57 22.48 3.35 -2.34
CA VAL A 57 22.77 4.65 -1.74
C VAL A 57 23.69 4.41 -0.55
N PRO A 58 24.81 5.15 -0.40
CA PRO A 58 25.66 5.02 0.78
C PRO A 58 24.85 5.26 2.06
N MET A 59 25.15 4.49 3.11
CA MET A 59 24.56 4.72 4.43
C MET A 59 24.81 6.18 4.85
N PRO A 60 23.78 6.92 5.31
CA PRO A 60 23.96 8.26 5.86
C PRO A 60 24.99 8.27 7.00
N ALA A 61 25.71 9.40 7.15
CA ALA A 61 26.84 9.50 8.09
C ALA A 61 26.44 9.29 9.56
N ASP A 62 25.19 9.58 9.88
CA ASP A 62 24.56 9.38 11.19
C ASP A 62 24.05 7.96 11.43
N SER A 63 24.13 7.07 10.42
CA SER A 63 23.72 5.66 10.52
C SER A 63 22.35 5.47 11.17
N PRO A 64 21.28 6.06 10.58
CA PRO A 64 19.96 5.99 11.16
C PRO A 64 19.48 4.52 11.22
N PRO A 65 18.58 4.18 12.16
CA PRO A 65 17.87 2.91 12.13
C PRO A 65 17.26 2.68 10.74
N LEU A 66 17.42 1.47 10.21
CA LEU A 66 16.85 1.07 8.93
C LEU A 66 15.51 0.38 9.16
N GLU A 67 14.48 0.92 8.53
CA GLU A 67 13.17 0.27 8.45
C GLU A 67 13.17 -0.86 7.43
N LEU A 68 12.27 -1.82 7.64
CA LEU A 68 12.08 -2.91 6.69
C LEU A 68 11.50 -2.41 5.36
N GLU A 69 12.12 -2.83 4.27
CA GLU A 69 11.64 -2.58 2.91
C GLU A 69 11.03 -3.85 2.31
N ALA A 70 9.77 -3.78 1.88
CA ALA A 70 9.17 -4.82 1.05
C ALA A 70 9.43 -4.53 -0.43
N ARG A 71 10.01 -5.51 -1.12
CA ARG A 71 10.17 -5.50 -2.58
C ARG A 71 9.24 -6.54 -3.18
N ILE A 72 8.17 -6.08 -3.82
CA ILE A 72 7.15 -6.98 -4.33
C ILE A 72 7.51 -7.39 -5.76
N THR A 73 7.89 -8.66 -5.92
CA THR A 73 8.38 -9.22 -7.19
C THR A 73 7.30 -9.94 -7.99
N THR A 74 6.26 -10.45 -7.33
CA THR A 74 5.17 -11.19 -7.94
C THR A 74 3.87 -11.01 -7.16
N TRP A 75 2.74 -11.26 -7.82
CA TRP A 75 1.41 -11.19 -7.23
C TRP A 75 0.66 -12.50 -7.46
N ILE A 76 0.01 -12.98 -6.39
CA ILE A 76 -0.81 -14.18 -6.46
C ILE A 76 -2.25 -13.77 -6.81
N PRO A 77 -2.83 -14.28 -7.91
CA PRO A 77 -4.20 -13.95 -8.26
C PRO A 77 -5.19 -14.45 -7.22
N LYS A 78 -6.05 -13.56 -6.74
CA LYS A 78 -7.21 -13.89 -5.89
C LYS A 78 -8.50 -13.48 -6.59
N LYS A 79 -9.57 -14.24 -6.37
CA LYS A 79 -10.90 -13.89 -6.87
C LYS A 79 -11.43 -12.73 -6.05
N ASP A 80 -11.78 -11.64 -6.73
CA ASP A 80 -12.41 -10.48 -6.10
C ASP A 80 -13.83 -10.86 -5.65
N ALA A 81 -14.08 -10.79 -4.35
CA ALA A 81 -15.39 -11.07 -3.76
C ALA A 81 -16.36 -9.89 -3.96
N VAL A 82 -15.82 -8.67 -4.16
CA VAL A 82 -16.61 -7.46 -4.34
C VAL A 82 -17.12 -7.36 -5.78
N THR A 83 -18.44 -7.36 -5.93
CA THR A 83 -19.06 -7.26 -7.26
C THR A 83 -18.92 -5.87 -7.85
N LYS A 84 -18.96 -5.76 -9.19
CA LYS A 84 -18.87 -4.46 -9.89
C LYS A 84 -19.88 -3.43 -9.40
N ASN A 85 -21.08 -3.86 -8.99
CA ASN A 85 -22.15 -2.97 -8.53
C ASN A 85 -21.91 -2.48 -7.09
N GLN A 86 -21.15 -3.21 -6.28
CA GLN A 86 -20.81 -2.81 -4.92
C GLN A 86 -19.63 -1.84 -4.88
N LYS A 87 -18.69 -1.94 -5.84
CA LYS A 87 -17.45 -1.14 -5.82
C LYS A 87 -17.65 0.36 -5.61
N PRO A 88 -18.62 1.04 -6.24
CA PRO A 88 -18.81 2.48 -6.02
C PRO A 88 -19.08 2.84 -4.56
N ALA A 89 -19.80 1.99 -3.81
CA ALA A 89 -20.12 2.25 -2.40
C ALA A 89 -18.88 2.25 -1.50
N PHE A 90 -17.79 1.58 -1.90
CA PHE A 90 -16.52 1.64 -1.16
C PHE A 90 -15.76 2.97 -1.33
N PHE A 91 -16.24 3.89 -2.18
CA PHE A 91 -15.61 5.19 -2.39
C PHE A 91 -16.54 6.36 -2.06
N ASP A 92 -17.71 6.06 -1.51
CA ASP A 92 -18.72 7.02 -1.07
C ASP A 92 -19.01 6.72 0.39
N ASP A 93 -18.66 7.66 1.27
CA ASP A 93 -18.75 7.44 2.71
C ASP A 93 -20.18 7.21 3.18
N ASP A 94 -21.16 7.89 2.58
CA ASP A 94 -22.57 7.72 2.98
C ASP A 94 -23.06 6.31 2.57
N GLN A 95 -22.66 5.83 1.38
CA GLN A 95 -23.03 4.49 0.90
C GLN A 95 -22.21 3.36 1.55
N TYR A 96 -20.98 3.65 2.00
CA TYR A 96 -20.09 2.66 2.61
C TYR A 96 -20.71 2.10 3.89
N TRP A 97 -21.24 2.97 4.75
CA TRP A 97 -21.88 2.58 6.01
C TRP A 97 -23.21 1.84 5.83
N ASP A 98 -23.81 1.91 4.63
CA ASP A 98 -25.02 1.17 4.26
C ASP A 98 -24.70 -0.23 3.67
N LEU A 99 -23.42 -0.57 3.45
CA LEU A 99 -23.04 -1.90 2.98
C LEU A 99 -23.32 -2.95 4.07
N PRO A 100 -23.77 -4.15 3.69
CA PRO A 100 -23.89 -5.24 4.65
C PRO A 100 -22.50 -5.69 5.12
N ASP A 101 -22.38 -6.09 6.39
CA ASP A 101 -21.12 -6.61 6.97
C ASP A 101 -20.45 -7.67 6.08
N ALA A 102 -21.24 -8.60 5.51
CA ALA A 102 -20.72 -9.63 4.61
C ALA A 102 -20.01 -9.07 3.36
N ALA A 103 -20.32 -7.85 2.93
CA ALA A 103 -19.62 -7.19 1.84
C ALA A 103 -18.29 -6.58 2.31
N THR A 104 -18.27 -5.91 3.48
CA THR A 104 -17.03 -5.34 4.05
C THR A 104 -16.07 -6.45 4.52
N ASP A 105 -16.59 -7.50 5.17
CA ASP A 105 -15.83 -8.67 5.63
C ASP A 105 -15.24 -9.48 4.48
N SER A 106 -15.79 -9.35 3.27
CA SER A 106 -15.25 -10.00 2.07
C SER A 106 -14.00 -9.32 1.52
N VAL A 107 -13.65 -8.14 2.02
CA VAL A 107 -12.49 -7.36 1.60
C VAL A 107 -11.31 -7.70 2.48
N ASP A 108 -10.27 -8.30 1.89
CA ASP A 108 -9.07 -8.65 2.66
C ASP A 108 -8.35 -7.40 3.20
N CYS A 109 -8.05 -7.41 4.49
CA CYS A 109 -7.22 -6.44 5.21
C CYS A 109 -5.72 -6.77 5.12
N VAL A 110 -5.25 -7.13 3.92
CA VAL A 110 -3.85 -7.53 3.67
C VAL A 110 -3.20 -6.64 2.61
N THR A 111 -1.87 -6.74 2.46
CA THR A 111 -1.17 -6.13 1.33
C THR A 111 -1.69 -6.70 0.00
N LYS A 112 -2.27 -5.86 -0.86
CA LYS A 112 -2.91 -6.29 -2.13
C LYS A 112 -2.87 -5.20 -3.21
N LEU A 113 -3.06 -5.62 -4.46
CA LEU A 113 -3.34 -4.74 -5.61
C LEU A 113 -4.74 -4.99 -6.17
N GLY A 114 -5.44 -3.90 -6.49
CA GLY A 114 -6.78 -3.88 -7.07
C GLY A 114 -7.90 -4.15 -6.06
N SER A 115 -9.09 -4.47 -6.58
CA SER A 115 -10.35 -4.51 -5.83
C SER A 115 -10.71 -3.13 -5.23
N VAL A 116 -11.09 -3.07 -3.95
CA VAL A 116 -11.45 -1.89 -3.17
C VAL A 116 -10.63 -1.82 -1.88
N PRO A 117 -10.48 -0.64 -1.27
CA PRO A 117 -9.82 -0.49 0.03
C PRO A 117 -10.55 -1.27 1.12
N ALA A 118 -9.79 -1.86 2.05
CA ALA A 118 -10.30 -2.24 3.37
C ALA A 118 -10.20 -1.03 4.29
N TRP A 119 -11.27 -0.24 4.39
CA TRP A 119 -11.26 0.98 5.20
C TRP A 119 -11.30 0.67 6.69
N LEU A 120 -10.38 1.26 7.45
CA LEU A 120 -10.40 1.20 8.91
C LEU A 120 -11.23 2.34 9.51
N GLN A 121 -11.22 3.49 8.83
CA GLN A 121 -11.93 4.69 9.25
C GLN A 121 -12.91 5.11 8.14
N SER A 122 -12.70 6.26 7.50
CA SER A 122 -13.65 6.79 6.51
C SER A 122 -13.07 6.82 5.09
N PRO A 123 -13.85 6.46 4.05
CA PRO A 123 -13.52 6.73 2.65
C PRO A 123 -13.30 8.23 2.33
N ARG A 124 -13.83 9.17 3.15
CA ARG A 124 -13.69 10.63 2.91
C ARG A 124 -12.26 11.13 2.97
N GLU A 125 -11.35 10.38 3.60
CA GLU A 125 -9.93 10.72 3.67
C GLU A 125 -9.18 10.40 2.37
N GLY A 126 -9.80 9.63 1.48
CA GLY A 126 -9.28 9.37 0.14
C GLY A 126 -9.19 10.66 -0.70
N PRO A 127 -8.37 10.64 -1.76
CA PRO A 127 -8.12 11.83 -2.59
C PRO A 127 -9.30 12.25 -3.50
N GLY A 128 -10.43 11.55 -3.45
CA GLY A 128 -11.66 11.90 -4.15
C GLY A 128 -11.63 11.66 -5.66
N GLU A 129 -12.37 12.49 -6.40
CA GLU A 129 -12.61 12.33 -7.84
C GLU A 129 -11.32 12.34 -8.68
N GLY A 130 -11.29 11.49 -9.71
CA GLY A 130 -10.15 11.38 -10.64
C GLY A 130 -9.01 10.48 -10.16
N TRP A 131 -9.06 10.03 -8.91
CA TRP A 131 -8.12 9.06 -8.36
C TRP A 131 -8.70 7.66 -8.37
N VAL A 132 -7.84 6.69 -8.64
CA VAL A 132 -8.19 5.27 -8.73
C VAL A 132 -7.39 4.52 -7.68
N PHE A 133 -8.07 3.82 -6.78
CA PHE A 133 -7.40 2.90 -5.87
C PHE A 133 -6.69 1.80 -6.66
N VAL A 134 -5.41 1.61 -6.38
CA VAL A 134 -4.61 0.56 -7.02
C VAL A 134 -4.15 -0.51 -6.05
N GLY A 135 -4.13 -0.24 -4.75
CA GLY A 135 -3.76 -1.23 -3.75
C GLY A 135 -3.57 -0.66 -2.37
N GLN A 136 -3.26 -1.54 -1.42
CA GLN A 136 -3.01 -1.19 -0.03
C GLN A 136 -1.85 -2.00 0.52
N LEU A 137 -1.27 -1.50 1.61
CA LEU A 137 -0.21 -2.12 2.40
C LEU A 137 -0.76 -2.34 3.81
N SER A 138 -0.63 -3.55 4.35
CA SER A 138 -0.84 -3.80 5.78
C SER A 138 0.43 -3.42 6.55
N ASP A 139 0.25 -3.09 7.81
CA ASP A 139 1.27 -3.01 8.86
C ASP A 139 2.01 -4.32 9.14
N SER A 140 1.65 -5.42 8.46
CA SER A 140 2.35 -6.70 8.47
C SER A 140 2.68 -7.15 7.04
N TYR A 141 3.80 -7.85 6.90
CA TYR A 141 4.14 -8.53 5.65
C TYR A 141 3.90 -10.03 5.79
N GLN A 142 3.19 -10.60 4.82
CA GLN A 142 2.88 -12.02 4.76
C GLN A 142 3.65 -12.70 3.62
N PHE A 143 4.17 -13.91 3.86
CA PHE A 143 5.00 -14.67 2.94
C PHE A 143 4.57 -16.14 2.90
N LEU A 144 4.40 -16.69 1.69
CA LEU A 144 4.10 -18.12 1.53
C LEU A 144 5.26 -19.04 1.93
N GLU A 145 6.49 -18.55 1.79
CA GLU A 145 7.71 -19.27 2.11
C GLU A 145 8.45 -18.52 3.22
N GLN A 146 9.09 -19.24 4.13
CA GLN A 146 9.84 -18.64 5.22
C GLN A 146 10.97 -17.78 4.64
N PRO A 147 11.01 -16.46 4.90
CA PRO A 147 12.13 -15.64 4.49
C PRO A 147 13.42 -16.07 5.21
N THR A 148 14.55 -16.00 4.51
CA THR A 148 15.89 -16.28 5.08
C THR A 148 16.53 -15.07 5.76
N SER A 149 15.78 -13.97 5.85
CA SER A 149 16.23 -12.68 6.38
C SER A 149 16.43 -12.76 7.91
N PRO A 150 17.38 -12.02 8.50
CA PRO A 150 17.64 -12.02 9.95
C PRO A 150 16.60 -11.23 10.76
N ILE A 151 15.38 -11.13 10.28
CA ILE A 151 14.28 -10.38 10.90
C ILE A 151 13.39 -11.33 11.69
N ASP A 152 12.70 -10.82 12.71
CA ASP A 152 11.76 -11.61 13.48
C ASP A 152 10.57 -12.00 12.59
N ILE A 153 10.48 -13.29 12.30
CA ILE A 153 9.44 -13.91 11.48
C ILE A 153 8.79 -15.01 12.31
N PHE A 154 7.47 -15.08 12.26
CA PHE A 154 6.71 -16.15 12.88
C PHE A 154 5.68 -16.74 11.93
N TRP A 155 5.22 -17.93 12.27
CA TRP A 155 4.19 -18.62 11.52
C TRP A 155 2.81 -18.25 12.06
N ASP A 156 1.93 -17.77 11.19
CA ASP A 156 0.52 -17.56 11.51
C ASP A 156 -0.29 -18.80 11.08
N GLU A 157 -0.81 -19.53 12.07
CA GLU A 157 -1.63 -20.71 11.84
C GLU A 157 -3.00 -20.39 11.23
N SER A 158 -3.52 -19.18 11.44
CA SER A 158 -4.85 -18.79 10.98
C SER A 158 -4.88 -18.57 9.46
N ASP A 159 -3.87 -17.88 8.95
CA ASP A 159 -3.69 -17.57 7.53
C ASP A 159 -2.75 -18.56 6.81
N ASN A 160 -2.12 -19.49 7.55
CA ASN A 160 -1.16 -20.48 7.04
C ASN A 160 -0.04 -19.80 6.23
N THR A 161 0.57 -18.77 6.83
CA THR A 161 1.55 -17.91 6.18
C THR A 161 2.63 -17.48 7.19
N TRP A 162 3.81 -17.12 6.68
CA TRP A 162 4.85 -16.51 7.50
C TRP A 162 4.62 -15.02 7.58
N ILE A 163 4.78 -14.42 8.76
CA ILE A 163 4.58 -12.98 8.94
C ILE A 163 5.76 -12.33 9.64
N CYS A 164 6.01 -11.08 9.29
CA CYS A 164 6.87 -10.19 10.05
C CYS A 164 6.23 -8.81 10.17
N GLU A 165 6.78 -8.01 11.08
CA GLU A 165 6.40 -6.60 11.22
C GLU A 165 6.59 -5.85 9.88
N GLY A 166 5.61 -5.03 9.54
CA GLY A 166 5.58 -4.21 8.34
C GLY A 166 5.83 -2.73 8.66
N PRO A 167 5.32 -1.80 7.82
CA PRO A 167 5.40 -0.38 8.11
C PRO A 167 4.55 -0.02 9.34
N ASN A 168 5.03 0.91 10.15
CA ASN A 168 4.26 1.44 11.28
C ASN A 168 3.15 2.38 10.79
N PHE A 169 1.95 1.84 10.66
CA PHE A 169 0.71 2.58 10.41
C PHE A 169 -0.11 2.77 11.71
N GLY A 170 0.55 2.90 12.86
CA GLY A 170 -0.12 3.03 14.16
C GLY A 170 -0.68 1.70 14.67
N ASP A 171 -1.85 1.73 15.31
CA ASP A 171 -2.49 0.55 15.89
C ASP A 171 -3.25 -0.25 14.81
N GLY A 172 -2.64 -1.30 14.25
CA GLY A 172 -3.31 -2.19 13.29
C GLY A 172 -3.59 -1.56 11.92
N GLY A 173 -2.76 -0.62 11.48
CA GLY A 173 -3.10 0.28 10.38
C GLY A 173 -2.94 -0.25 8.97
N ILE A 174 -3.52 0.48 8.01
CA ILE A 174 -3.46 0.18 6.58
C ILE A 174 -3.09 1.44 5.80
N GLY A 175 -2.12 1.30 4.90
CA GLY A 175 -1.76 2.32 3.92
C GLY A 175 -2.44 2.10 2.57
N TYR A 176 -2.99 3.15 1.97
CA TYR A 176 -3.78 3.11 0.74
C TYR A 176 -3.08 3.84 -0.39
N ILE A 177 -3.03 3.22 -1.56
CA ILE A 177 -2.35 3.72 -2.75
C ILE A 177 -3.38 4.03 -3.83
N PHE A 178 -3.36 5.26 -4.32
CA PHE A 178 -4.19 5.75 -5.41
C PHE A 178 -3.33 6.28 -6.54
N LEU A 179 -3.78 6.09 -7.78
CA LEU A 179 -3.20 6.69 -8.96
C LEU A 179 -4.20 7.59 -9.68
N ARG A 180 -3.73 8.72 -10.20
CA ARG A 180 -4.46 9.51 -11.19
C ARG A 180 -3.77 9.37 -12.54
N PHE A 181 -4.51 8.88 -13.53
CA PHE A 181 -3.95 8.59 -14.85
C PHE A 181 -3.95 9.83 -15.74
N GLY A 182 -2.76 10.32 -16.07
CA GLY A 182 -2.52 11.36 -17.07
C GLY A 182 -2.14 10.78 -18.45
N ALA A 183 -1.74 11.66 -19.37
CA ALA A 183 -1.42 11.26 -20.75
C ALA A 183 -0.11 10.45 -20.92
N ASP A 184 0.84 10.57 -19.99
CA ASP A 184 2.17 9.93 -20.09
C ASP A 184 2.53 9.19 -18.79
N LYS A 185 2.49 9.89 -17.66
CA LYS A 185 2.89 9.36 -16.35
C LYS A 185 1.75 9.55 -15.35
N PRO A 186 1.32 8.50 -14.63
CA PRO A 186 0.36 8.67 -13.56
C PRO A 186 0.96 9.51 -12.43
N GLU A 187 0.08 10.09 -11.63
CA GLU A 187 0.41 10.69 -10.34
C GLU A 187 0.06 9.70 -9.23
N GLY A 188 0.86 9.64 -8.17
CA GLY A 188 0.61 8.79 -7.02
C GLY A 188 0.09 9.57 -5.82
N TRP A 189 -0.76 8.93 -5.02
CA TRP A 189 -1.22 9.42 -3.73
C TRP A 189 -1.20 8.27 -2.72
N PHE A 190 -0.64 8.51 -1.54
CA PHE A 190 -0.52 7.50 -0.50
C PHE A 190 -0.81 8.09 0.87
N PHE A 191 -1.78 7.55 1.58
CA PHE A 191 -2.09 7.91 2.97
C PHE A 191 -2.38 6.64 3.77
N TRP A 192 -2.51 6.74 5.09
CA TRP A 192 -2.80 5.58 5.93
C TRP A 192 -3.78 5.90 7.06
N GLN A 193 -4.47 4.86 7.53
CA GLN A 193 -5.41 4.89 8.66
C GLN A 193 -4.96 3.88 9.72
N CYS A 194 -5.37 4.09 10.97
CA CYS A 194 -5.19 3.15 12.07
C CYS A 194 -6.52 2.87 12.79
N GLY A 195 -6.56 1.79 13.58
CA GLY A 195 -7.66 1.45 14.47
C GLY A 195 -7.80 2.39 15.66
#